data_AF-A0A5S4FAF4-F1
#
_entry.id   AF-A0A5S4FAF4-F1
#
_cell.length_a   1.000
_cell.length_b   1.000
_cell.length_c   1.000
_cell.angle_alpha   90.00
_cell.angle_beta   90.00
_cell.angle_gamma   90.00
#
_symmetry.space_group_name_H-M   'P 1'
#
loop_
_entity.id
_entity.type
_entity.pdbx_description
1 polymer ?
#
loop_
_entity_poly.entity_id
_entity_poly.type
_entity_poly.pdbx_seq_one_letter_code
_entity_poly.pdbx_strand_id
1 'polypeptide(L)'
;MLGITTEFVDSRAYSATGAKQERILELLKKCGATSYLSGPAARNYIDETRFAASGIELRWQNYGGYPEYHQFHPPFEHGVTVLDLLFHTGRDASWYIWGWRDAVLHT
;
A
#
# COMPACT_ATOMS: atom_id res chain seq x y z
N MET A 1 14.55 8.84 7.83
CA MET A 1 14.91 7.52 7.28
C MET A 1 14.09 7.17 6.05
N LEU A 2 12.77 7.42 6.00
CA LEU A 2 11.96 7.24 4.76
C LEU A 2 11.32 8.52 4.19
N GLY A 3 11.36 9.65 4.91
CA GLY A 3 10.86 10.94 4.39
C GLY A 3 9.34 10.99 4.16
N ILE A 4 8.57 10.08 4.75
CA ILE A 4 7.11 10.01 4.58
C ILE A 4 6.47 11.18 5.31
N THR A 5 5.71 11.99 4.57
CA THR A 5 4.94 13.14 5.08
C THR A 5 3.43 12.92 5.06
N THR A 6 3.00 11.69 4.77
CA THR A 6 1.58 11.32 4.68
C THR A 6 0.87 11.57 6.00
N GLU A 7 -0.28 12.24 5.92
CA GLU A 7 -1.15 12.43 7.08
C GLU A 7 -1.86 11.12 7.45
N PHE A 8 -1.86 10.79 8.74
CA PHE A 8 -2.63 9.68 9.28
C PHE A 8 -3.81 10.24 10.07
N VAL A 9 -5.00 9.78 9.74
CA VAL A 9 -6.24 10.19 10.41
C VAL A 9 -6.91 8.97 11.04
N ASP A 10 -7.49 9.17 12.22
CA ASP A 10 -8.28 8.14 12.89
C ASP A 10 -9.64 7.95 12.19
N SER A 11 -9.87 6.74 11.67
CA SER A 11 -11.13 6.35 11.02
C SER A 11 -12.38 6.63 11.87
N ARG A 12 -12.26 6.64 13.21
CA ARG A 12 -13.38 6.93 14.13
C ARG A 12 -13.91 8.34 13.97
N ALA A 13 -13.09 9.30 13.52
CA ALA A 13 -13.51 10.67 13.27
C ALA A 13 -14.64 10.78 12.23
N TYR A 14 -14.74 9.82 11.31
CA TYR A 14 -15.74 9.84 10.24
C TYR A 14 -17.06 9.14 10.61
N SER A 15 -17.12 8.42 11.74
CA SER A 15 -18.32 7.68 12.15
C SER A 15 -18.92 6.83 10.99
N ALA A 16 -18.06 6.15 10.23
CA ALA A 16 -18.49 5.31 9.10
C ALA A 16 -19.35 4.13 9.62
N THR A 17 -20.48 3.90 8.98
CA THR A 17 -21.44 2.84 9.34
C THR A 17 -21.36 1.68 8.35
N GLY A 18 -22.18 0.64 8.56
CA GLY A 18 -22.17 -0.55 7.72
C GLY A 18 -21.06 -1.55 8.08
N ALA A 19 -20.85 -2.53 7.21
CA ALA A 19 -19.93 -3.64 7.44
C ALA A 19 -19.13 -4.00 6.17
N LYS A 20 -17.96 -4.62 6.36
CA LYS A 20 -17.07 -5.07 5.27
C LYS A 20 -16.83 -3.93 4.26
N GLN A 21 -17.13 -4.16 2.98
CA GLN A 21 -16.94 -3.19 1.91
C GLN A 21 -17.82 -1.93 2.05
N GLU A 22 -19.02 -2.03 2.63
CA GLU A 22 -19.88 -0.86 2.84
C GLU A 22 -19.17 0.19 3.70
N ARG A 23 -18.57 -0.27 4.81
CA ARG A 23 -17.88 0.60 5.74
C ARG A 23 -16.67 1.28 5.11
N ILE A 24 -15.99 0.60 4.19
CA ILE A 24 -14.88 1.16 3.42
C ILE A 24 -15.40 2.28 2.51
N LEU A 25 -16.44 2.03 1.73
CA LEU A 25 -17.03 3.03 0.82
C LEU A 25 -17.55 4.26 1.58
N GLU A 26 -18.22 4.05 2.72
CA GLU A 26 -18.66 5.13 3.60
C GLU A 26 -17.49 5.96 4.12
N LEU A 27 -16.42 5.31 4.58
CA LEU A 27 -15.23 6.02 5.04
C LEU A 27 -14.60 6.86 3.93
N LEU A 28 -14.45 6.27 2.73
CA LEU A 28 -13.85 6.94 1.57
C LEU A 28 -14.66 8.16 1.13
N LYS A 29 -15.99 8.04 1.11
CA LYS A 29 -16.88 9.18 0.82
C LYS A 29 -16.70 10.30 1.85
N LYS A 30 -16.69 9.94 3.14
CA LYS A 30 -16.61 10.92 4.24
C LYS A 30 -15.25 11.61 4.36
N CYS A 31 -14.16 10.94 3.95
CA CYS A 31 -12.85 11.58 3.87
C CYS A 31 -12.58 12.27 2.52
N GLY A 32 -13.53 12.25 1.59
CA GLY A 32 -13.38 12.86 0.27
C GLY A 32 -12.32 12.18 -0.61
N ALA A 33 -12.09 10.88 -0.40
CA ALA A 33 -11.13 10.13 -1.18
C ALA A 33 -11.57 9.96 -2.63
N THR A 34 -10.63 10.12 -3.55
CA THR A 34 -10.83 9.88 -5.00
C THR A 34 -10.33 8.52 -5.43
N SER A 35 -9.50 7.86 -4.61
CA SER A 35 -8.97 6.53 -4.88
C SER A 35 -8.83 5.69 -3.61
N TYR A 36 -8.82 4.36 -3.79
CA TYR A 36 -8.57 3.38 -2.75
C TYR A 36 -7.56 2.36 -3.23
N LEU A 37 -6.44 2.24 -2.52
CA LEU A 37 -5.40 1.24 -2.79
C LEU A 37 -5.64 0.01 -1.91
N SER A 38 -5.90 -1.13 -2.53
CA SER A 38 -6.13 -2.41 -1.84
C SER A 38 -5.04 -3.43 -2.13
N GLY A 39 -4.80 -4.35 -1.19
CA GLY A 39 -3.96 -5.53 -1.42
C GLY A 39 -4.61 -6.52 -2.41
N PRO A 40 -3.81 -7.28 -3.19
CA PRO A 40 -4.29 -8.16 -4.26
C PRO A 40 -5.19 -9.29 -3.76
N ALA A 41 -4.99 -9.78 -2.53
CA ALA A 41 -5.84 -10.81 -1.93
C ALA A 41 -7.31 -10.38 -1.77
N ALA A 42 -7.57 -9.06 -1.70
CA ALA A 42 -8.93 -8.56 -1.55
C ALA A 42 -9.77 -8.64 -2.84
N ARG A 43 -9.14 -8.92 -3.99
CA ARG A 43 -9.85 -9.18 -5.26
C ARG A 43 -10.89 -10.30 -5.15
N ASN A 44 -10.66 -11.25 -4.24
CA ASN A 44 -11.54 -12.38 -4.02
C ASN A 44 -12.89 -12.00 -3.40
N TYR A 45 -13.02 -10.80 -2.82
CA TYR A 45 -14.23 -10.39 -2.10
C TYR A 45 -14.66 -8.93 -2.32
N ILE A 46 -13.85 -8.09 -2.96
CA ILE A 46 -14.22 -6.72 -3.32
C ILE A 46 -15.09 -6.73 -4.57
N ASP A 47 -16.24 -6.08 -4.49
CA ASP A 47 -17.05 -5.74 -5.66
C ASP A 47 -16.57 -4.40 -6.27
N GLU A 48 -15.81 -4.47 -7.36
CA GLU A 48 -15.22 -3.28 -8.01
C GLU A 48 -16.29 -2.31 -8.55
N THR A 49 -17.48 -2.80 -8.91
CA THR A 49 -18.56 -1.97 -9.48
C THR A 49 -19.04 -0.89 -8.51
N ARG A 50 -18.99 -1.18 -7.21
CA ARG A 50 -19.45 -0.27 -6.15
C ARG A 50 -18.51 0.90 -5.92
N PHE A 51 -17.21 0.70 -6.17
CA PHE A 51 -16.22 1.77 -6.16
C PHE A 51 -16.45 2.71 -7.34
N ALA A 52 -16.62 2.16 -8.55
CA ALA A 52 -16.92 2.93 -9.75
C ALA A 52 -18.22 3.74 -9.62
N ALA A 53 -19.29 3.13 -9.09
CA ALA A 53 -20.57 3.81 -8.83
C ALA A 53 -20.46 4.93 -7.79
N SER A 54 -19.44 4.88 -6.93
CA SER A 54 -19.15 5.94 -5.93
C SER A 54 -18.15 6.98 -6.44
N GLY A 55 -17.71 6.90 -7.70
CA GLY A 55 -16.69 7.79 -8.26
C GLY A 55 -15.29 7.63 -7.66
N ILE A 56 -15.00 6.46 -7.07
CA ILE A 56 -13.72 6.17 -6.42
C ILE A 56 -12.93 5.21 -7.30
N GLU A 57 -11.69 5.58 -7.64
CA GLU A 57 -10.77 4.73 -8.37
C GLU A 57 -10.24 3.60 -7.47
N LEU A 58 -10.53 2.35 -7.82
CA LEU A 58 -9.95 1.19 -7.14
C LEU A 58 -8.59 0.84 -7.77
N ARG A 59 -7.54 0.92 -6.95
CA ARG A 59 -6.17 0.53 -7.32
C ARG A 59 -5.74 -0.70 -6.54
N TRP A 60 -4.85 -1.47 -7.16
CA TRP A 60 -4.37 -2.72 -6.59
C TRP A 60 -2.87 -2.64 -6.36
N GLN A 61 -2.46 -2.99 -5.14
CA GLN A 61 -1.05 -2.99 -4.78
C GLN A 61 -0.32 -4.10 -5.53
N ASN A 62 0.81 -3.75 -6.14
CA ASN A 62 1.71 -4.66 -6.81
C ASN A 62 2.96 -4.83 -5.94
N TYR A 63 3.24 -6.07 -5.53
CA TYR A 63 4.43 -6.41 -4.75
C TYR A 63 5.58 -6.98 -5.59
N GLY A 64 5.43 -7.03 -6.91
CA GLY A 64 6.45 -7.51 -7.83
C GLY A 64 7.56 -6.48 -8.08
N GLY A 65 8.76 -6.99 -8.35
CA GLY A 65 9.90 -6.20 -8.84
C GLY A 65 10.73 -5.50 -7.79
N TYR A 66 10.39 -5.59 -6.50
CA TYR A 66 11.27 -5.08 -5.44
C TYR A 66 12.63 -5.80 -5.49
N PRO A 67 13.77 -5.09 -5.50
CA PRO A 67 15.08 -5.73 -5.49
C PRO A 67 15.33 -6.50 -4.19
N GLU A 68 16.07 -7.59 -4.28
CA GLU A 68 16.59 -8.30 -3.11
C GLU A 68 17.65 -7.45 -2.39
N TYR A 69 17.70 -7.58 -1.07
CA TYR A 69 18.74 -7.01 -0.22
C TYR A 69 19.36 -8.12 0.64
N HIS A 70 20.50 -7.84 1.27
CA HIS A 70 21.16 -8.83 2.11
C HIS A 70 20.39 -9.05 3.42
N GLN A 71 19.76 -10.22 3.54
CA GLN A 71 19.18 -10.73 4.80
C GLN A 71 20.19 -11.65 5.50
N PHE A 72 20.17 -11.71 6.84
CA PHE A 72 21.14 -12.52 7.61
C PHE A 72 21.04 -14.03 7.36
N HIS A 73 19.88 -14.54 6.95
CA HIS A 73 19.64 -15.96 6.76
C HIS A 73 19.14 -16.22 5.33
N PRO A 74 19.92 -16.90 4.47
CA PRO A 74 19.46 -17.32 3.16
C PRO A 74 18.51 -18.53 3.27
N PRO A 75 17.61 -18.74 2.29
CA PRO A 75 17.39 -17.91 1.10
C PRO A 75 16.67 -16.59 1.41
N PHE A 76 16.74 -15.64 0.49
CA PHE A 76 16.02 -14.38 0.61
C PHE A 76 14.49 -14.59 0.64
N GLU A 77 13.81 -13.85 1.51
CA GLU A 77 12.34 -13.88 1.66
C GLU A 77 11.74 -12.48 1.47
N HIS A 78 10.84 -12.34 0.48
CA HIS A 78 10.13 -11.07 0.21
C HIS A 78 8.98 -10.81 1.21
N GLY A 79 8.43 -11.86 1.82
CA GLY A 79 7.27 -11.84 2.72
C GLY A 79 7.57 -11.32 4.14
N VAL A 80 8.46 -10.34 4.27
CA VAL A 80 8.87 -9.74 5.54
C VAL A 80 8.28 -8.34 5.74
N THR A 81 8.41 -7.81 6.96
CA THR A 81 7.94 -6.45 7.26
C THR A 81 8.90 -5.40 6.73
N VAL A 82 8.42 -4.15 6.54
CA VAL A 82 9.30 -3.02 6.23
C VAL A 82 10.39 -2.78 7.29
N LEU A 83 10.17 -3.23 8.54
CA LEU A 83 11.16 -3.11 9.60
C LEU A 83 12.40 -3.98 9.32
N ASP A 84 12.20 -5.15 8.71
CA ASP A 84 13.30 -6.03 8.32
C ASP A 84 14.23 -5.32 7.33
N LEU A 85 13.66 -4.77 6.26
CA LEU A 85 14.40 -3.98 5.28
C LEU A 85 15.14 -2.80 5.95
N LEU A 86 14.46 -2.05 6.81
CA LEU A 86 15.02 -0.88 7.48
C LEU A 86 16.22 -1.23 8.37
N PHE A 87 16.19 -2.38 9.06
CA PHE A 87 17.31 -2.80 9.91
C PHE A 87 18.46 -3.41 9.12
N HIS A 88 18.21 -4.06 7.99
CA HIS A 88 19.28 -4.60 7.14
C HIS A 88 19.96 -3.54 6.27
N THR A 89 19.24 -2.50 5.83
CA THR A 89 19.75 -1.53 4.83
C THR A 89 19.87 -0.10 5.35
N GLY A 90 19.29 0.21 6.51
CA GLY A 90 19.38 1.54 7.12
C GLY A 90 18.91 2.66 6.21
N ARG A 91 19.83 3.56 5.83
CA ARG A 91 19.52 4.74 5.00
C ARG A 91 19.23 4.41 3.54
N ASP A 92 19.65 3.23 3.08
CA ASP A 92 19.47 2.81 1.69
C ASP A 92 18.10 2.18 1.43
N ALA A 93 17.30 1.96 2.48
CA ALA A 93 15.98 1.32 2.40
C ALA A 93 15.05 1.94 1.34
N SER A 94 15.04 3.27 1.19
CA SER A 94 14.21 3.95 0.19
C SER A 94 14.53 3.53 -1.25
N TRP A 95 15.78 3.14 -1.54
CA TRP A 95 16.16 2.64 -2.85
C TRP A 95 15.46 1.32 -3.15
N TYR A 96 15.42 0.40 -2.19
CA TYR A 96 14.75 -0.90 -2.31
C TYR A 96 13.22 -0.80 -2.36
N ILE A 97 12.62 0.28 -1.84
CA ILE A 97 11.15 0.48 -1.89
C ILE A 97 10.73 1.22 -3.17
N TRP A 98 11.36 2.34 -3.53
CA TRP A 98 10.94 3.13 -4.70
C TRP A 98 12.09 3.61 -5.59
N GLY A 99 13.28 3.86 -5.05
CA GLY A 99 14.38 4.44 -5.84
C GLY A 99 14.85 3.57 -7.01
N TRP A 100 14.72 2.25 -6.91
CA TRP A 100 15.05 1.33 -8.01
C TRP A 100 14.21 1.55 -9.27
N ARG A 101 12.98 2.08 -9.13
CA ARG A 101 12.06 2.30 -10.26
C ARG A 101 12.59 3.37 -11.21
N ASP A 102 13.30 4.37 -10.69
CA ASP A 102 13.88 5.45 -11.49
C ASP A 102 15.10 4.97 -12.27
N ALA A 103 15.85 4.00 -11.73
CA ALA A 103 17.02 3.42 -12.40
C ALA A 103 16.65 2.55 -13.62
N VAL A 104 15.47 1.93 -13.62
CA VAL A 104 14.98 1.07 -14.72
C VAL A 104 14.48 1.90 -15.92
N LEU A 105 14.12 3.18 -15.72
CA LEU A 105 13.60 4.06 -16.79
C LEU A 105 14.71 4.65 -17.69
N HIS A 106 15.98 4.33 -17.45
CA HIS A 106 17.15 4.89 -18.16
C HIS A 106 18.02 3.83 -18.87
N THR A 107 17.47 2.63 -19.06
CA THR A 107 18.03 1.55 -19.89
C THR A 107 17.03 1.16 -20.97
#